data_AF-A0A7J2T829-F1
#
_entry.id   AF-A0A7J2T829-F1
#
_cell.length_a   1.000
_cell.length_b   1.000
_cell.length_c   1.000
_cell.angle_alpha   90.00
_cell.angle_beta   90.00
_cell.angle_gamma   90.00
#
_symmetry.space_group_name_H-M   'P 1'
#
loop_
_entity.id
_entity.type
_entity.pdbx_description
1 polymer ?
#
loop_
_entity_poly.entity_id
_entity_poly.type
_entity_poly.pdbx_seq_one_letter_code
_entity_poly.pdbx_strand_id
1 'polypeptide(L)'
;MNVAISWSGGKDSCLAYLKAVQLGFSISCIVTFLWEEPSLAHPLSIIELQAKAGRIRLYKARVGEPYFEQYRQAIRELLKETSIEAIVVGDIAPLDAFHGSWMENVCQGLGIRVLK
;
A
#
# COMPACT_ATOMS: atom_id res chain seq x y z
N MET A 1 10.60 1.98 12.98
CA MET A 1 9.57 2.68 12.19
C MET A 1 8.39 1.73 12.02
N ASN A 2 7.17 2.20 12.22
CA ASN A 2 5.96 1.41 12.01
C ASN A 2 5.38 1.71 10.63
N VAL A 3 5.13 0.69 9.80
CA VAL A 3 4.82 0.88 8.38
C VAL A 3 3.65 0.03 7.91
N ALA A 4 2.97 0.49 6.87
CA ALA A 4 2.11 -0.34 6.01
C ALA A 4 2.81 -0.60 4.68
N ILE A 5 2.52 -1.75 4.05
CA ILE A 5 3.03 -2.06 2.71
C ILE A 5 1.89 -1.92 1.70
N SER A 6 2.06 -1.10 0.66
CA SER A 6 1.17 -1.09 -0.50
C SER A 6 1.32 -2.42 -1.26
N TRP A 7 0.21 -3.15 -1.38
CA TRP A 7 0.22 -4.56 -1.76
C TRP A 7 -0.73 -4.84 -2.93
N SER A 8 -0.14 -5.10 -4.09
CA SER A 8 -0.86 -5.56 -5.29
C SER A 8 -0.86 -7.08 -5.44
N GLY A 9 -0.16 -7.82 -4.57
CA GLY A 9 -0.01 -9.27 -4.64
C GLY A 9 1.09 -9.75 -5.59
N GLY A 10 1.78 -8.83 -6.25
CA GLY A 10 2.89 -9.13 -7.16
C GLY A 10 4.25 -9.21 -6.47
N LYS A 11 5.28 -9.51 -7.29
CA LYS A 11 6.67 -9.64 -6.84
C LYS A 11 7.23 -8.34 -6.24
N ASP A 12 6.83 -7.18 -6.74
CA ASP A 12 7.43 -5.91 -6.32
C ASP A 12 6.91 -5.49 -4.94
N SER A 13 5.61 -5.69 -4.65
CA SER A 13 5.08 -5.54 -3.29
C SER A 13 5.70 -6.55 -2.32
N CYS A 14 5.98 -7.78 -2.78
CA CYS A 14 6.70 -8.77 -1.97
C CYS A 14 8.13 -8.34 -1.66
N LEU A 15 8.85 -7.80 -2.65
CA LEU A 15 10.20 -7.25 -2.45
C LEU A 15 10.19 -6.06 -1.49
N ALA A 16 9.23 -5.15 -1.61
CA ALA A 16 9.05 -4.02 -0.70
C ALA A 16 8.83 -4.49 0.75
N TYR A 17 7.98 -5.50 0.95
CA TYR A 17 7.80 -6.14 2.25
C TYR A 17 9.12 -6.73 2.80
N LEU A 18 9.84 -7.51 1.99
CA LEU A 18 11.09 -8.14 2.42
C LEU A 18 12.16 -7.10 2.79
N LYS A 19 12.29 -6.02 2.02
CA LYS A 19 13.20 -4.91 2.36
C LYS A 19 12.80 -4.21 3.66
N ALA A 20 11.51 -3.96 3.88
CA ALA A 20 11.03 -3.37 5.12
C ALA A 20 11.36 -4.25 6.35
N VAL A 21 11.21 -5.58 6.22
CA VAL A 21 11.64 -6.54 7.25
C VAL A 21 13.15 -6.46 7.49
N GLN A 22 13.96 -6.45 6.43
CA GLN A 22 15.42 -6.38 6.54
C GLN A 22 15.92 -5.09 7.20
N LEU A 23 15.22 -3.97 6.98
CA LEU A 23 15.49 -2.69 7.64
C LEU A 23 15.00 -2.62 9.10
N GLY A 24 14.41 -3.71 9.61
CA GLY A 24 13.89 -3.78 10.99
C GLY A 24 12.62 -2.97 11.21
N PHE A 25 11.83 -2.70 10.16
CA PHE A 25 10.55 -2.01 10.31
C PHE A 25 9.49 -2.94 10.90
N SER A 26 8.63 -2.37 11.74
CA SER A 26 7.43 -3.07 12.22
C SER A 26 6.33 -2.92 11.18
N ILE A 27 5.86 -4.04 10.63
CA ILE A 27 4.84 -4.05 9.57
C ILE A 27 3.47 -4.21 10.24
N SER A 28 2.71 -3.12 10.33
CA SER A 28 1.37 -3.13 10.93
C SER A 28 0.35 -3.89 10.08
N CYS A 29 0.42 -3.71 8.75
CA CYS A 29 -0.48 -4.36 7.81
C CYS A 29 0.07 -4.28 6.38
N ILE A 30 -0.55 -5.06 5.50
CA ILE A 30 -0.51 -4.82 4.06
C ILE A 30 -1.82 -4.17 3.62
N VAL A 31 -1.75 -3.24 2.67
CA VAL A 31 -2.90 -2.45 2.20
C VAL A 31 -3.09 -2.71 0.71
N THR A 32 -4.28 -3.17 0.33
CA THR A 32 -4.65 -3.35 -1.08
C THR A 32 -5.78 -2.39 -1.43
N PHE A 33 -5.54 -1.57 -2.44
CA PHE A 33 -6.52 -0.65 -3.02
C PHE A 33 -7.33 -1.39 -4.08
N LEU A 34 -8.65 -1.48 -3.87
CA LEU A 34 -9.60 -2.20 -4.71
C LEU A 34 -10.44 -1.20 -5.50
N TRP A 35 -10.34 -1.23 -6.82
CA TRP A 35 -11.17 -0.43 -7.73
C TRP A 35 -12.04 -1.31 -8.64
N GLU A 36 -12.83 -0.69 -9.51
CA GLU A 36 -13.70 -1.40 -10.46
C GLU A 36 -12.87 -2.24 -11.44
N GLU A 37 -13.34 -3.44 -11.76
CA GLU A 37 -12.60 -4.35 -12.66
C GLU A 37 -12.44 -3.74 -14.07
N PRO A 38 -11.28 -3.91 -14.72
CA PRO A 38 -10.15 -4.76 -14.31
C PRO A 38 -9.21 -4.09 -13.29
N SER A 39 -8.88 -4.82 -12.21
CA SER A 39 -7.82 -4.42 -11.28
C SER A 39 -6.42 -4.65 -11.86
N LEU A 40 -5.49 -3.75 -11.59
CA LEU A 40 -4.05 -3.96 -11.87
C LEU A 40 -3.38 -4.76 -10.74
N ALA A 41 -4.07 -4.98 -9.62
CA ALA A 41 -3.64 -5.91 -8.59
C ALA A 41 -4.01 -7.36 -8.96
N HIS A 42 -3.32 -8.32 -8.35
CA HIS A 42 -3.71 -9.72 -8.41
C HIS A 42 -5.12 -9.93 -7.81
N PRO A 43 -5.81 -11.02 -8.18
CA PRO A 43 -7.13 -11.32 -7.65
C PRO A 43 -7.16 -11.28 -6.13
N LEU A 44 -8.22 -10.69 -5.56
CA LEU A 44 -8.34 -10.52 -4.11
C LEU A 44 -8.20 -11.84 -3.34
N SER A 45 -8.71 -12.94 -3.90
CA SER A 45 -8.58 -14.28 -3.33
C SER A 45 -7.11 -14.72 -3.14
N ILE A 46 -6.21 -14.34 -4.06
CA ILE A 46 -4.78 -14.59 -3.96
C ILE A 46 -4.15 -13.71 -2.88
N ILE A 47 -4.51 -12.43 -2.84
CA ILE A 47 -4.01 -11.48 -1.83
C ILE A 47 -4.41 -11.92 -0.42
N GLU A 48 -5.64 -12.39 -0.22
CA GLU A 48 -6.11 -12.94 1.05
C GLU A 48 -5.31 -14.16 1.50
N LEU A 49 -4.99 -15.07 0.57
CA LEU A 49 -4.14 -16.23 0.84
C LEU A 49 -2.71 -15.82 1.22
N GLN A 50 -2.15 -14.81 0.53
CA GLN A 50 -0.83 -14.27 0.86
C GLN A 50 -0.81 -13.64 2.26
N ALA A 51 -1.80 -12.83 2.60
CA ALA A 51 -1.94 -12.23 3.93
C ALA A 51 -2.04 -13.30 5.03
N LYS A 52 -2.86 -14.32 4.79
CA LYS A 52 -3.03 -15.47 5.69
C LYS A 52 -1.73 -16.25 5.87
N ALA A 53 -1.01 -16.53 4.78
CA ALA A 53 0.26 -17.25 4.81
C ALA A 53 1.33 -16.46 5.58
N GLY A 54 1.39 -15.14 5.38
CA GLY A 54 2.30 -14.24 6.09
C GLY A 54 1.88 -13.94 7.53
N ARG A 55 0.65 -14.32 7.95
CA ARG A 55 0.04 -13.92 9.24
C ARG A 55 0.03 -12.41 9.44
N ILE A 56 -0.20 -11.65 8.37
CA ILE A 56 -0.22 -10.19 8.38
C ILE A 56 -1.66 -9.71 8.20
N ARG A 57 -2.03 -8.64 8.91
CA ARG A 57 -3.32 -7.97 8.72
C ARG A 57 -3.42 -7.44 7.28
N LEU A 58 -4.48 -7.82 6.57
CA LEU A 58 -4.85 -7.25 5.27
C LEU A 58 -5.86 -6.11 5.48
N TYR A 59 -5.51 -4.90 5.06
CA TYR A 59 -6.41 -3.76 4.97
C TYR A 59 -6.90 -3.62 3.54
N LYS A 60 -8.22 -3.72 3.33
CA LYS A 60 -8.84 -3.61 2.00
C LYS A 60 -9.43 -2.22 1.86
N ALA A 61 -8.79 -1.38 1.06
CA ALA A 61 -9.25 -0.03 0.77
C ALA A 61 -10.04 -0.01 -0.53
N ARG A 62 -11.37 0.10 -0.47
CA ARG A 62 -12.15 0.33 -1.70
C ARG A 62 -11.96 1.77 -2.16
N VAL A 63 -11.65 1.94 -3.44
CA VAL A 63 -11.44 3.23 -4.09
C VAL A 63 -12.17 3.25 -5.42
N GLY A 64 -12.83 4.35 -5.72
CA GLY A 64 -13.50 4.59 -7.01
C GLY A 64 -13.28 6.02 -7.48
N GLU A 65 -13.96 6.43 -8.53
CA GLU A 65 -13.89 7.81 -8.99
C GLU A 65 -14.48 8.78 -7.95
N PRO A 66 -13.86 9.96 -7.71
CA PRO A 66 -12.56 10.39 -8.22
C PRO A 66 -11.39 9.72 -7.46
N TYR A 67 -10.54 8.97 -8.18
CA TYR A 67 -9.54 8.08 -7.59
C TYR A 67 -8.60 8.76 -6.60
N PHE A 68 -8.06 9.93 -6.96
CA PHE A 68 -7.11 10.63 -6.10
C PHE A 68 -7.68 10.91 -4.70
N GLU A 69 -8.89 11.44 -4.62
CA GLU A 69 -9.53 11.75 -3.33
C GLU A 69 -9.93 10.48 -2.57
N GLN A 70 -10.36 9.43 -3.26
CA GLN A 70 -10.69 8.15 -2.63
C GLN A 70 -9.45 7.45 -2.06
N TYR A 71 -8.31 7.50 -2.74
CA TYR A 71 -7.04 7.05 -2.20
C TYR A 71 -6.62 7.86 -0.96
N ARG A 72 -6.75 9.20 -1.02
CA ARG A 72 -6.44 10.09 0.12
C ARG A 72 -7.32 9.76 1.32
N GLN A 73 -8.60 9.52 1.09
CA GLN A 73 -9.55 9.13 2.13
C GLN A 73 -9.18 7.78 2.74
N ALA A 74 -8.87 6.77 1.92
CA ALA A 74 -8.44 5.46 2.39
C ALA A 74 -7.17 5.53 3.26
N ILE A 75 -6.20 6.38 2.90
CA ILE A 75 -5.01 6.61 3.73
C ILE A 75 -5.37 7.29 5.06
N ARG A 76 -6.28 8.27 5.08
CA ARG A 76 -6.75 8.89 6.33
C ARG A 76 -7.44 7.87 7.25
N GLU A 77 -8.24 6.97 6.69
CA GLU A 77 -8.91 5.92 7.45
C GLU A 77 -7.89 4.92 8.02
N LEU A 78 -6.93 4.49 7.20
CA LEU A 78 -5.83 3.65 7.64
C LEU A 78 -5.04 4.28 8.79
N LEU A 79 -4.76 5.59 8.74
CA LEU A 79 -4.07 6.34 9.79
C LEU A 79 -4.88 6.48 11.09
N LYS A 80 -6.22 6.37 11.04
CA LYS A 80 -7.06 6.35 12.25
C LYS A 80 -7.03 4.99 12.92
N GLU A 81 -6.94 3.92 12.14
CA GLU A 81 -6.96 2.54 12.65
C GLU A 81 -5.57 1.98 13.00
N THR A 82 -4.51 2.68 12.59
CA THR A 82 -3.14 2.22 12.74
C THR A 82 -2.22 3.38 13.12
N SER A 83 -1.16 3.08 13.85
CA SER A 83 -0.12 4.06 14.21
C SER A 83 1.05 4.03 13.21
N ILE A 84 0.76 3.90 11.91
CA ILE A 84 1.81 3.85 10.89
C ILE A 84 2.42 5.23 10.66
N GLU A 85 3.73 5.26 10.45
CA GLU A 85 4.54 6.46 10.21
C GLU A 85 4.89 6.59 8.72
N ALA A 86 4.80 5.48 7.98
CA ALA A 86 5.07 5.43 6.54
C ALA A 86 4.26 4.34 5.83
N ILE A 87 4.03 4.55 4.54
CA ILE A 87 3.62 3.53 3.58
C ILE A 87 4.80 3.18 2.68
N VAL A 88 5.12 1.90 2.55
CA VAL A 88 6.16 1.40 1.65
C VAL A 88 5.49 0.99 0.34
N VAL A 89 5.93 1.55 -0.77
CA VAL A 89 5.44 1.22 -2.12
C VAL A 89 6.44 0.34 -2.85
N GLY A 90 5.92 -0.54 -3.71
CA GLY A 90 6.73 -1.42 -4.57
C GLY A 90 6.93 -0.86 -5.98
N ASP A 91 6.70 0.43 -6.20
CA ASP A 91 6.74 1.01 -7.55
C ASP A 91 8.16 0.95 -8.12
N ILE A 92 8.26 0.52 -9.39
CA ILE A 92 9.52 0.50 -10.10
C ILE A 92 9.81 1.94 -10.55
N ALA A 93 11.00 2.47 -10.25
CA ALA A 93 11.35 3.88 -10.45
C ALA A 93 10.98 4.50 -11.82
N PRO A 94 11.11 3.80 -12.98
CA PRO A 94 10.66 4.36 -14.25
C PRO A 94 9.13 4.53 -14.35
N LEU A 95 8.36 3.62 -13.74
CA LEU A 95 6.90 3.74 -13.66
C LEU A 95 6.49 4.83 -12.68
N ASP A 96 7.19 4.99 -11.56
CA ASP A 96 6.90 6.05 -10.60
C ASP A 96 7.13 7.45 -11.21
N ALA A 97 8.19 7.62 -11.99
CA ALA A 97 8.44 8.84 -12.75
C ALA A 97 7.36 9.10 -13.83
N PHE A 98 6.84 8.03 -14.46
CA PHE A 98 5.74 8.12 -15.43
C PHE A 98 4.38 8.39 -14.76
N HIS A 99 4.15 7.86 -13.56
CA HIS A 99 2.95 8.10 -12.74
C HIS A 99 3.02 9.38 -11.90
N GLY A 100 4.14 10.11 -11.98
CA GLY A 100 4.30 11.43 -11.35
C GLY A 100 4.36 11.41 -9.84
N SER A 101 4.95 10.37 -9.22
CA SER A 101 4.99 10.22 -7.75
C SER A 101 3.59 10.22 -7.13
N TRP A 102 2.72 9.38 -7.70
CA TRP A 102 1.30 9.31 -7.37
C TRP A 102 1.05 9.13 -5.87
N MET A 103 1.73 8.17 -5.25
CA MET A 103 1.51 7.89 -3.83
C MET A 103 2.01 9.03 -2.94
N GLU A 104 3.10 9.71 -3.32
CA GLU A 104 3.56 10.92 -2.63
C GLU A 104 2.51 12.02 -2.69
N ASN A 105 1.90 12.26 -3.85
CA ASN A 105 0.85 13.26 -4.01
C ASN A 105 -0.41 12.88 -3.19
N VAL A 106 -0.78 11.60 -3.15
CA VAL A 106 -1.85 11.09 -2.29
C VAL A 106 -1.50 11.29 -0.81
N CYS A 107 -0.27 11.03 -0.39
CA CYS A 107 0.13 11.18 1.02
C CYS A 107 0.45 12.61 1.44
N GLN A 108 0.58 13.55 0.50
CA GLN A 108 0.97 14.92 0.77
C GLN A 108 0.02 15.60 1.77
N GLY A 109 0.59 16.14 2.84
CA GLY A 109 -0.15 16.83 3.91
C GLY A 109 -0.93 15.91 4.85
N LEU A 110 -0.81 14.58 4.74
CA LEU A 110 -1.50 13.63 5.63
C LEU A 110 -0.65 13.18 6.83
N GLY A 111 0.58 13.68 6.98
CA GLY A 111 1.46 13.34 8.10
C GLY A 111 2.08 11.93 8.02
N ILE A 112 2.06 11.29 6.85
CA ILE A 112 2.65 9.97 6.59
C ILE A 112 3.75 10.09 5.53
N ARG A 113 4.83 9.33 5.68
CA ARG A 113 5.91 9.24 4.67
C ARG A 113 5.63 8.17 3.63
N VAL A 114 6.17 8.36 2.43
CA VAL A 114 6.22 7.31 1.39
C VAL A 114 7.66 6.80 1.29
N LEU A 115 7.85 5.49 1.31
CA LEU A 115 9.15 4.82 1.19
C LEU A 115 9.15 3.91 -0.04
N LYS A 116 10.31 3.79 -0.72
CA LYS A 116 10.54 3.00 -1.94
C LYS A 116 11.64 1.96 -1.73
#